data_AF-A0A369LD21-F1
#
_entry.id   AF-A0A369LD21-F1
#
_cell.length_a   1.000
_cell.length_b   1.000
_cell.length_c   1.000
_cell.angle_alpha   90.00
_cell.angle_beta   90.00
_cell.angle_gamma   90.00
#
_symmetry.space_group_name_H-M   'P 1'
#
loop_
_entity.id
_entity.type
_entity.pdbx_description
1 polymer ?
#
loop_
_entity_poly.entity_id
_entity_poly.type
_entity_poly.pdbx_seq_one_letter_code
_entity_poly.pdbx_strand_id
1 'polypeptide(L)'
;MCDPELTIKPMPPSAVISNFVEGIPDCNYEIYLRELINNSTYFRDKGKSAYSEPPSEEAGQCDAISEEYELDFKLLDSQTKLMADSILKEQPMVLTSGIVAYAECKKPGGKVRATRLHAALRGLSVDDLVNIRHTKTNHTNIQNDIPQILEVVEVKKHILMLFPYVFSFGQELHSQDPIETIRVAMNDDFRNLFLYREKTSPGFDTYLATVFSDSFLVFKINHGEFFLVESISTKYTPTYKQLLNYGDIWS
;
A
#
# COMPACT_ATOMS: atom_id res chain seq x y z
N MET A 1 -21.10 -9.21 -2.14
CA MET A 1 -20.67 -10.61 -2.36
C MET A 1 -19.56 -10.52 -3.40
N CYS A 2 -18.30 -10.71 -3.01
CA CYS A 2 -17.18 -10.62 -3.96
C CYS A 2 -17.39 -11.63 -5.09
N ASP A 3 -17.12 -11.21 -6.32
CA ASP A 3 -17.07 -12.08 -7.49
C ASP A 3 -16.13 -13.26 -7.20
N PRO A 4 -16.57 -14.52 -7.35
CA PRO A 4 -15.74 -15.69 -7.06
C PRO A 4 -14.47 -15.78 -7.93
N GLU A 5 -14.41 -15.04 -9.04
CA GLU A 5 -13.24 -14.98 -9.92
C GLU A 5 -12.20 -13.95 -9.47
N LEU A 6 -12.58 -12.99 -8.61
CA LEU A 6 -11.67 -11.97 -8.10
C LEU A 6 -10.70 -12.59 -7.09
N THR A 7 -9.42 -12.54 -7.42
CA THR A 7 -8.33 -12.99 -6.58
C THR A 7 -7.39 -11.84 -6.27
N ILE A 8 -6.76 -11.91 -5.09
CA ILE A 8 -5.73 -10.97 -4.68
C ILE A 8 -4.51 -11.73 -4.19
N LYS A 9 -3.33 -11.26 -4.58
CA LYS A 9 -2.05 -11.78 -4.11
C LYS A 9 -1.24 -10.64 -3.49
N PRO A 10 -0.53 -10.88 -2.37
CA PRO A 10 0.35 -9.86 -1.82
C PRO A 10 1.46 -9.54 -2.83
N MET A 11 1.86 -8.27 -2.89
CA MET A 11 3.09 -7.87 -3.57
C MET A 11 4.30 -8.55 -2.90
N PRO A 12 5.39 -8.80 -3.64
CA PRO A 12 6.58 -9.37 -3.04
C PRO A 12 7.20 -8.42 -2.00
N PRO A 13 7.86 -8.95 -0.95
CA PRO A 13 8.50 -8.11 0.07
C PRO A 13 9.49 -7.09 -0.50
N SER A 14 10.18 -7.43 -1.59
CA SER A 14 11.08 -6.52 -2.31
C SER A 14 10.41 -5.25 -2.80
N ALA A 15 9.10 -5.29 -3.10
CA ALA A 15 8.34 -4.13 -3.58
C ALA A 15 7.62 -3.37 -2.45
N VAL A 16 7.69 -3.83 -1.20
CA VAL A 16 6.87 -3.28 -0.09
C VAL A 16 7.75 -2.87 1.09
N ILE A 17 8.72 -3.71 1.46
CA ILE A 17 9.56 -3.51 2.64
C ILE A 17 10.82 -2.74 2.25
N SER A 18 11.01 -1.58 2.86
CA SER A 18 12.19 -0.76 2.60
C SER A 18 13.48 -1.48 3.00
N ASN A 19 14.52 -1.35 2.17
CA ASN A 19 15.83 -1.99 2.33
C ASN A 19 15.77 -3.54 2.39
N PHE A 20 14.71 -4.15 1.85
CA PHE A 20 14.60 -5.61 1.80
C PHE A 20 15.62 -6.23 0.84
N VAL A 21 15.87 -5.62 -0.32
CA VAL A 21 16.90 -6.08 -1.26
C VAL A 21 18.23 -5.41 -0.94
N GLU A 22 19.18 -6.19 -0.44
CA GLU A 22 20.52 -5.69 -0.15
C GLU A 22 21.29 -5.38 -1.45
N GLY A 23 22.03 -4.27 -1.46
CA GLY A 23 22.74 -3.79 -2.65
C GLY A 23 21.88 -2.99 -3.64
N ILE A 24 20.59 -2.77 -3.35
CA ILE A 24 19.70 -1.88 -4.11
C ILE A 24 19.29 -0.70 -3.21
N PRO A 25 19.94 0.48 -3.34
CA PRO A 25 19.62 1.67 -2.56
C PRO A 25 18.16 2.12 -2.69
N ASP A 26 17.58 1.95 -3.88
CA ASP A 26 16.21 2.38 -4.19
C ASP A 26 15.13 1.36 -3.79
N CYS A 27 15.47 0.41 -2.90
CA CYS A 27 14.51 -0.54 -2.35
C CYS A 27 13.58 0.16 -1.34
N ASN A 28 12.70 1.04 -1.82
CA ASN A 28 11.70 1.74 -1.02
C ASN A 28 10.45 1.98 -1.88
N TYR A 29 9.27 1.62 -1.34
CA TYR A 29 8.01 1.78 -2.03
C TYR A 29 7.67 3.26 -2.34
N GLU A 30 8.14 4.17 -1.50
CA GLU A 30 7.92 5.61 -1.65
C GLU A 30 8.55 6.16 -2.94
N ILE A 31 9.66 5.57 -3.40
CA ILE A 31 10.32 5.97 -4.64
C ILE A 31 9.38 5.73 -5.83
N TYR A 32 8.83 4.52 -5.98
CA TYR A 32 7.94 4.24 -7.10
C TYR A 32 6.55 4.88 -6.95
N LEU A 33 6.09 5.17 -5.73
CA LEU A 33 4.88 5.98 -5.54
C LEU A 33 5.10 7.42 -6.00
N ARG A 34 6.31 7.98 -5.81
CA ARG A 34 6.70 9.28 -6.36
C ARG A 34 6.77 9.25 -7.89
N GLU A 35 7.34 8.19 -8.46
CA GLU A 35 7.32 7.96 -9.92
C GLU A 35 5.88 7.91 -10.45
N LEU A 36 5.00 7.18 -9.75
CA LEU A 36 3.58 7.02 -10.08
C LEU A 36 2.87 8.38 -10.14
N ILE A 37 2.93 9.19 -9.07
CA ILE A 37 2.23 10.48 -9.03
C ILE A 37 2.85 11.50 -10.00
N ASN A 38 4.15 11.40 -10.32
CA ASN A 38 4.76 12.27 -11.33
C ASN A 38 4.35 11.90 -12.76
N ASN A 39 3.90 10.68 -13.00
CA ASN A 39 3.34 10.22 -14.27
C ASN A 39 1.80 10.29 -14.32
N SER A 40 1.16 10.80 -13.26
CA SER A 40 -0.28 11.02 -13.18
C SER A 40 -0.64 12.42 -13.67
N THR A 41 -1.51 12.55 -14.67
CA THR A 41 -1.97 13.90 -15.06
C THR A 41 -2.74 14.57 -13.93
N TYR A 42 -3.54 13.81 -13.18
CA TYR A 42 -4.31 14.34 -12.06
C TYR A 42 -3.43 14.97 -10.98
N PHE A 43 -2.38 14.26 -10.53
CA PHE A 43 -1.52 14.80 -9.48
C PHE A 43 -0.64 15.93 -10.01
N ARG A 44 -0.15 15.85 -11.25
CA ARG A 44 0.60 16.95 -11.88
C ARG A 44 -0.22 18.24 -11.96
N ASP A 45 -1.50 18.14 -12.33
CA ASP A 45 -2.40 19.29 -12.36
C ASP A 45 -2.73 19.81 -10.96
N LYS A 46 -2.76 18.93 -9.96
CA LYS A 46 -3.05 19.28 -8.57
C LYS A 46 -1.87 19.95 -7.86
N GLY A 47 -0.65 19.49 -8.12
CA GLY A 47 0.58 20.03 -7.54
C GLY A 47 1.21 21.22 -8.27
N LYS A 48 0.75 21.50 -9.50
CA LYS A 48 1.27 22.53 -10.44
C LYS A 48 2.75 22.40 -10.82
N SER A 49 3.42 21.36 -10.35
CA SER A 49 4.83 21.09 -10.56
C SER A 49 5.12 19.60 -10.37
N ALA A 50 6.39 19.20 -10.51
CA ALA A 50 6.80 17.84 -10.19
C ALA A 50 6.84 17.64 -8.67
N TYR A 51 6.52 16.43 -8.23
CA TYR A 51 6.71 16.04 -6.85
C TYR A 51 8.17 15.62 -6.63
N SER A 52 8.85 16.30 -5.72
CA SER A 52 10.19 15.95 -5.26
C SER A 52 10.15 15.25 -3.90
N GLU A 53 11.30 14.75 -3.47
CA GLU A 53 11.52 14.35 -2.08
C GLU A 53 11.57 15.56 -1.14
N PRO A 54 11.27 15.34 0.15
CA PRO A 54 11.45 16.36 1.17
C PRO A 54 12.93 16.79 1.24
N PRO A 55 13.22 18.08 1.51
CA PRO A 55 14.59 18.57 1.69
C PRO A 55 15.36 17.91 2.85
N SER A 56 14.65 17.29 3.80
CA SER A 56 15.21 16.63 4.97
C SER A 56 14.30 15.49 5.45
N GLU A 57 14.88 14.41 5.98
CA GLU A 57 14.14 13.31 6.64
C GLU A 57 13.61 13.67 8.04
N GLU A 58 13.51 14.96 8.36
CA GLU A 58 12.99 15.43 9.65
C GLU A 58 11.53 15.01 9.87
N ALA A 59 11.23 14.65 11.12
CA ALA A 59 9.91 14.21 11.52
C ALA A 59 8.86 15.29 11.22
N GLY A 60 7.97 15.00 10.28
CA GLY A 60 6.80 15.82 9.97
C GLY A 60 6.67 16.27 8.53
N GLN A 61 7.73 16.19 7.70
CA GLN A 61 7.62 16.51 6.26
C GLN A 61 6.80 15.45 5.51
N CYS A 62 6.18 15.83 4.41
CA CYS A 62 5.48 14.92 3.52
C CYS A 62 6.47 14.21 2.61
N ASP A 63 6.16 12.96 2.26
CA ASP A 63 7.06 12.13 1.45
C ASP A 63 7.18 12.64 0.00
N ALA A 64 6.20 13.39 -0.49
CA ALA A 64 6.20 13.99 -1.82
C ALA A 64 5.70 15.44 -1.79
N ILE A 65 6.53 16.38 -2.26
CA ILE A 65 6.25 17.82 -2.20
C ILE A 65 6.24 18.42 -3.61
N SER A 66 5.21 19.22 -3.89
CA SER A 66 5.09 20.05 -5.09
C SER A 66 4.69 21.48 -4.67
N GLU A 67 4.73 22.43 -5.59
CA GLU A 67 4.41 23.86 -5.34
C GLU A 67 3.07 24.10 -4.62
N GLU A 68 2.00 23.42 -5.01
CA GLU A 68 0.65 23.66 -4.46
C GLU A 68 0.09 22.49 -3.66
N TYR A 69 0.80 21.36 -3.61
CA TYR A 69 0.27 20.16 -2.98
C TYR A 69 1.36 19.25 -2.41
N GLU A 70 1.08 18.65 -1.27
CA GLU A 70 1.98 17.71 -0.62
C GLU A 70 1.23 16.42 -0.32
N LEU A 71 1.94 15.29 -0.39
CA LEU A 71 1.40 13.96 -0.15
C LEU A 71 2.33 13.19 0.77
N ASP A 72 1.72 12.52 1.73
CA ASP A 72 2.37 11.61 2.66
C ASP A 72 1.99 10.18 2.27
N PHE A 73 2.98 9.34 2.05
CA PHE A 73 2.81 7.97 1.61
C PHE A 73 2.64 7.07 2.83
N LYS A 74 1.73 6.10 2.71
CA LYS A 74 1.45 5.13 3.77
C LYS A 74 1.22 3.74 3.19
N LEU A 75 1.61 2.72 3.94
CA LEU A 75 1.25 1.34 3.63
C LEU A 75 -0.08 0.98 4.31
N LEU A 76 -0.99 0.37 3.57
CA LEU A 76 -2.23 -0.21 4.08
C LEU A 76 -2.07 -1.72 4.24
N ASP A 77 -1.26 -2.14 5.21
CA ASP A 77 -1.14 -3.54 5.63
C ASP A 77 -0.81 -3.63 7.13
N SER A 78 -1.01 -4.80 7.73
CA SER A 78 -0.76 -4.99 9.15
C SER A 78 0.74 -5.01 9.47
N GLN A 79 1.13 -4.43 10.61
CA GLN A 79 2.52 -4.46 11.06
C GLN A 79 2.99 -5.91 11.27
N THR A 80 2.11 -6.78 11.77
CA THR A 80 2.45 -8.20 11.94
C THR A 80 2.72 -8.91 10.61
N LYS A 81 2.02 -8.55 9.53
CA LYS A 81 2.29 -9.11 8.18
C LYS A 81 3.62 -8.62 7.63
N LEU A 82 3.88 -7.30 7.69
CA LEU A 82 5.15 -6.72 7.23
C LEU A 82 6.34 -7.28 8.01
N MET A 83 6.19 -7.45 9.33
CA MET A 83 7.19 -8.10 10.18
C MET A 83 7.41 -9.55 9.79
N ALA A 84 6.33 -10.32 9.56
CA ALA A 84 6.43 -11.72 9.16
C ALA A 84 7.21 -11.86 7.85
N ASP A 85 6.91 -11.04 6.85
CA ASP A 85 7.61 -11.03 5.58
C ASP A 85 9.09 -10.67 5.75
N SER A 86 9.42 -9.67 6.59
CA SER A 86 10.81 -9.25 6.84
C SER A 86 11.68 -10.32 7.51
N ILE A 87 11.11 -11.22 8.32
CA ILE A 87 11.89 -12.20 9.10
C ILE A 87 11.81 -13.63 8.58
N LEU A 88 10.75 -13.98 7.83
CA LEU A 88 10.51 -15.34 7.36
C LEU A 88 10.90 -15.56 5.89
N LYS A 89 11.14 -14.50 5.11
CA LYS A 89 11.53 -14.59 3.70
C LYS A 89 13.04 -14.46 3.55
N GLU A 90 13.58 -15.17 2.56
CA GLU A 90 14.98 -15.05 2.16
C GLU A 90 15.24 -13.63 1.65
N GLN A 91 16.42 -13.11 1.93
CA GLN A 91 16.78 -11.74 1.60
C GLN A 91 17.66 -11.73 0.34
N PRO A 92 17.21 -11.13 -0.78
CA PRO A 92 18.03 -11.01 -1.97
C PRO A 92 19.16 -10.00 -1.73
N MET A 93 20.38 -10.35 -2.14
CA MET A 93 21.59 -9.55 -2.05
C MET A 93 22.24 -9.43 -3.42
N VAL A 94 22.24 -8.22 -3.97
CA VAL A 94 22.85 -7.91 -5.27
C VAL A 94 24.35 -7.68 -5.07
N LEU A 95 25.15 -8.66 -5.47
CA LEU A 95 26.61 -8.60 -5.32
C LEU A 95 27.25 -7.74 -6.42
N THR A 96 26.73 -7.86 -7.64
CA THR A 96 27.08 -7.05 -8.81
C THR A 96 26.00 -7.21 -9.89
N SER A 97 26.14 -6.50 -11.00
CA SER A 97 25.17 -6.54 -12.10
C SER A 97 24.93 -7.98 -12.57
N GLY A 98 23.67 -8.43 -12.46
CA GLY A 98 23.24 -9.77 -12.87
C GLY A 98 23.57 -10.92 -11.89
N ILE A 99 24.22 -10.65 -10.76
CA ILE A 99 24.54 -11.67 -9.74
C ILE A 99 23.80 -11.35 -8.43
N VAL A 100 22.88 -12.23 -8.06
CA VAL A 100 22.08 -12.15 -6.84
C VAL A 100 22.34 -13.39 -5.98
N ALA A 101 22.73 -13.17 -4.73
CA ALA A 101 22.74 -14.20 -3.69
C ALA A 101 21.47 -14.08 -2.84
N TYR A 102 21.06 -15.17 -2.20
CA TYR A 102 19.93 -15.18 -1.27
C TYR A 102 20.44 -15.54 0.12
N ALA A 103 20.31 -14.60 1.05
CA ALA A 103 20.62 -14.85 2.45
C ALA A 103 19.46 -15.62 3.09
N GLU A 104 19.79 -16.58 3.95
CA GLU A 104 18.81 -17.31 4.75
C GLU A 104 17.94 -16.32 5.54
N CYS A 105 16.65 -16.64 5.70
CA CYS A 105 15.75 -15.78 6.44
C CYS A 105 16.16 -15.68 7.91
N LYS A 106 15.82 -14.56 8.57
CA LYS A 106 16.22 -14.28 9.96
C LYS A 106 15.68 -15.31 10.96
N LYS A 107 14.60 -16.02 10.62
CA LYS A 107 13.98 -17.05 11.47
C LYS A 107 13.57 -18.29 10.67
N PRO A 108 14.52 -19.17 10.31
CA PRO A 108 14.27 -20.39 9.55
C PRO A 108 13.29 -21.31 10.27
N GLY A 109 12.29 -21.85 9.55
CA GLY A 109 11.23 -22.69 10.13
C GLY A 109 10.30 -21.97 11.12
N GLY A 110 10.45 -20.64 11.26
CA GLY A 110 9.61 -19.82 12.11
C GLY A 110 8.17 -19.75 11.62
N LYS A 111 7.26 -19.48 12.57
CA LYS A 111 5.86 -19.14 12.27
C LYS A 111 5.53 -17.84 12.96
N VAL A 112 4.84 -16.96 12.24
CA VAL A 112 4.30 -15.70 12.76
C VAL A 112 2.82 -15.68 12.48
N ARG A 113 2.02 -15.36 13.50
CA ARG A 113 0.61 -15.07 13.31
C ARG A 113 0.50 -13.63 12.83
N ALA A 114 -0.04 -13.42 11.64
CA ALA A 114 -0.22 -12.11 11.04
C ALA A 114 -1.70 -11.83 10.78
N THR A 115 -2.07 -10.55 10.82
CA THR A 115 -3.43 -10.11 10.51
C THR A 115 -3.57 -9.87 9.01
N ARG A 116 -4.58 -10.49 8.40
CA ARG A 116 -5.03 -10.11 7.06
C ARG A 116 -5.89 -8.85 7.19
N LEU A 117 -5.26 -7.68 7.06
CA LEU A 117 -5.84 -6.41 7.50
C LEU A 117 -7.22 -6.12 6.90
N HIS A 118 -7.36 -6.19 5.58
CA HIS A 118 -8.62 -5.95 4.88
C HIS A 118 -9.75 -6.88 5.34
N ALA A 119 -9.44 -8.15 5.57
CA ALA A 119 -10.43 -9.10 6.08
C ALA A 119 -10.81 -8.82 7.55
N ALA A 120 -9.87 -8.27 8.34
CA ALA A 120 -10.13 -7.90 9.73
C ALA A 120 -10.92 -6.59 9.86
N LEU A 121 -10.78 -5.67 8.90
CA LEU A 121 -11.55 -4.43 8.83
C LEU A 121 -12.96 -4.64 8.27
N ARG A 122 -13.13 -5.64 7.40
CA ARG A 122 -14.42 -5.98 6.78
C ARG A 122 -15.50 -6.18 7.83
N GLY A 123 -16.60 -5.44 7.67
CA GLY A 123 -17.78 -5.53 8.54
C GLY A 123 -17.68 -4.76 9.86
N LEU A 124 -16.53 -4.16 10.20
CA LEU A 124 -16.44 -3.23 11.33
C LEU A 124 -17.11 -1.91 10.99
N SER A 125 -17.95 -1.41 11.87
CA SER A 125 -18.56 -0.07 11.76
C SER A 125 -17.57 1.03 12.20
N VAL A 126 -17.88 2.29 11.87
CA VAL A 126 -17.07 3.43 12.37
C VAL A 126 -17.02 3.47 13.90
N ASP A 127 -18.11 3.12 14.58
CA ASP A 127 -18.15 3.08 16.05
C ASP A 127 -17.28 1.95 16.61
N ASP A 128 -17.22 0.79 15.94
CA ASP A 128 -16.29 -0.28 16.30
C ASP A 128 -14.84 0.22 16.19
N LEU A 129 -14.50 0.93 15.11
CA LEU A 129 -13.15 1.48 14.91
C LEU A 129 -12.80 2.53 16.00
N VAL A 130 -13.74 3.41 16.34
CA VAL A 130 -13.57 4.36 17.46
C VAL A 130 -13.29 3.61 18.76
N ASN A 131 -14.08 2.58 19.07
CA ASN A 131 -13.88 1.79 20.27
C ASN A 131 -12.52 1.07 20.28
N ILE A 132 -12.14 0.43 19.16
CA ILE A 132 -10.87 -0.28 19.02
C ILE A 132 -9.69 0.69 19.19
N ARG A 133 -9.77 1.92 18.67
CA ARG A 133 -8.71 2.93 18.80
C ARG A 133 -8.33 3.19 20.26
N HIS A 134 -9.31 3.15 21.17
CA HIS A 134 -9.12 3.35 22.61
C HIS A 134 -8.52 2.13 23.33
N THR A 135 -8.44 0.96 22.67
CA THR A 135 -7.94 -0.29 23.26
C THR A 135 -6.48 -0.60 22.95
N LYS A 136 -5.73 0.34 22.33
CA LYS A 136 -4.32 0.17 21.98
C LYS A 136 -3.50 -0.24 23.22
N THR A 137 -2.75 -1.33 23.10
CA THR A 137 -1.85 -1.81 24.15
C THR A 137 -0.39 -1.50 23.81
N ASN A 138 0.53 -1.64 24.76
CA ASN A 138 1.96 -1.44 24.51
C ASN A 138 2.65 -2.66 23.87
N HIS A 139 1.93 -3.73 23.53
CA HIS A 139 2.51 -4.98 23.04
C HIS A 139 2.44 -5.10 21.51
N THR A 140 3.55 -5.39 20.84
CA THR A 140 3.52 -5.68 19.40
C THR A 140 2.88 -7.04 19.13
N ASN A 141 1.59 -7.05 18.76
CA ASN A 141 0.84 -8.25 18.42
C ASN A 141 -0.34 -7.92 17.51
N ILE A 142 -1.06 -8.95 17.08
CA ILE A 142 -2.21 -8.82 16.15
C ILE A 142 -3.34 -7.92 16.65
N GLN A 143 -3.50 -7.74 17.97
CA GLN A 143 -4.55 -6.88 18.53
C GLN A 143 -4.26 -5.40 18.27
N ASN A 144 -2.99 -5.06 18.02
CA ASN A 144 -2.55 -3.71 17.75
C ASN A 144 -2.54 -3.35 16.26
N ASP A 145 -2.74 -4.30 15.34
CA ASP A 145 -2.70 -4.01 13.91
C ASP A 145 -3.79 -3.01 13.49
N ILE A 146 -5.05 -3.20 13.95
CA ILE A 146 -6.12 -2.24 13.66
C ILE A 146 -5.85 -0.88 14.34
N PRO A 147 -5.59 -0.80 15.66
CA PRO A 147 -5.23 0.47 16.31
C PRO A 147 -4.10 1.25 15.62
N GLN A 148 -3.07 0.56 15.11
CA GLN A 148 -1.96 1.19 14.39
C GLN A 148 -2.38 1.74 13.03
N ILE A 149 -3.20 0.99 12.28
CA ILE A 149 -3.75 1.51 11.02
C ILE A 149 -4.67 2.70 11.27
N LEU A 150 -5.44 2.71 12.36
CA LEU A 150 -6.23 3.87 12.75
C LEU A 150 -5.36 5.10 13.05
N GLU A 151 -4.23 4.92 13.74
CA GLU A 151 -3.24 5.99 13.97
C GLU A 151 -2.61 6.51 12.66
N VAL A 152 -2.32 5.61 11.70
CA VAL A 152 -1.84 5.98 10.37
C VAL A 152 -2.85 6.86 9.63
N VAL A 153 -4.14 6.47 9.62
CA VAL A 153 -5.18 7.23 8.92
C VAL A 153 -5.64 8.47 9.69
N GLU A 154 -5.23 8.67 10.95
CA GLU A 154 -5.49 9.89 11.73
C GLU A 154 -4.53 11.04 11.41
N VAL A 155 -3.51 10.83 10.56
CA VAL A 155 -2.56 11.90 10.20
C VAL A 155 -3.28 13.07 9.52
N LYS A 156 -2.96 14.29 9.95
CA LYS A 156 -3.49 15.55 9.41
C LYS A 156 -2.68 16.03 8.21
N LYS A 157 -2.61 15.18 7.19
CA LYS A 157 -1.93 15.40 5.91
C LYS A 157 -2.73 14.75 4.79
N HIS A 158 -2.57 15.21 3.57
CA HIS A 158 -3.06 14.44 2.42
C HIS A 158 -2.25 13.16 2.30
N ILE A 159 -2.93 12.01 2.16
CA ILE A 159 -2.24 10.72 2.10
C ILE A 159 -2.53 9.97 0.80
N LEU A 160 -1.52 9.30 0.27
CA LEU A 160 -1.65 8.24 -0.71
C LEU A 160 -1.25 6.91 -0.05
N MET A 161 -2.23 6.04 0.13
CA MET A 161 -2.01 4.72 0.72
C MET A 161 -1.74 3.69 -0.37
N LEU A 162 -0.65 2.95 -0.29
CA LEU A 162 -0.47 1.74 -1.09
C LEU A 162 -1.18 0.58 -0.40
N PHE A 163 -2.13 -0.05 -1.09
CA PHE A 163 -2.64 -1.36 -0.73
C PHE A 163 -1.77 -2.41 -1.46
N PRO A 164 -0.86 -3.11 -0.74
CA PRO A 164 0.21 -3.89 -1.36
C PRO A 164 -0.26 -5.28 -1.81
N TYR A 165 -1.38 -5.30 -2.56
CA TYR A 165 -1.96 -6.48 -3.18
C TYR A 165 -2.16 -6.22 -4.66
N VAL A 166 -1.98 -7.26 -5.45
CA VAL A 166 -2.24 -7.29 -6.89
C VAL A 166 -3.56 -8.03 -7.09
N PHE A 167 -4.50 -7.37 -7.74
CA PHE A 167 -5.76 -7.99 -8.16
C PHE A 167 -5.54 -8.77 -9.47
N SER A 168 -6.21 -9.91 -9.58
CA SER A 168 -6.26 -10.72 -10.79
C SER A 168 -7.60 -11.43 -10.88
N PHE A 169 -7.99 -11.81 -12.09
CA PHE A 169 -9.18 -12.63 -12.30
C PHE A 169 -8.81 -13.97 -12.93
N GLY A 170 -9.61 -15.00 -12.64
CA GLY A 170 -9.36 -16.37 -13.13
C GLY A 170 -9.63 -16.60 -14.62
N GLN A 171 -10.47 -15.77 -15.26
CA GLN A 171 -10.79 -15.84 -16.69
C GLN A 171 -10.43 -14.52 -17.39
N GLU A 172 -10.23 -14.53 -18.71
CA GLU A 172 -9.95 -13.29 -19.49
C GLU A 172 -11.23 -12.51 -19.86
N LEU A 173 -12.39 -13.17 -19.87
CA LEU A 173 -13.67 -12.62 -20.28
C LEU A 173 -14.58 -12.42 -19.07
N HIS A 174 -14.78 -11.16 -18.69
CA HIS A 174 -15.67 -10.77 -17.59
C HIS A 174 -17.01 -10.28 -18.11
N SER A 175 -18.08 -10.71 -17.47
CA SER A 175 -19.43 -10.18 -17.72
C SER A 175 -19.63 -8.77 -17.15
N GLN A 176 -18.76 -8.35 -16.23
CA GLN A 176 -18.75 -7.05 -15.55
C GLN A 176 -17.41 -6.34 -15.76
N ASP A 177 -17.39 -5.03 -15.59
CA ASP A 177 -16.16 -4.23 -15.64
C ASP A 177 -15.23 -4.65 -14.47
N PRO A 178 -14.02 -5.18 -14.75
CA PRO A 178 -13.08 -5.62 -13.73
C PRO A 178 -12.74 -4.54 -12.70
N ILE A 179 -12.63 -3.28 -13.13
CA ILE A 179 -12.30 -2.17 -12.23
C ILE A 179 -13.46 -1.89 -11.28
N GLU A 180 -14.69 -1.97 -11.77
CA GLU A 180 -15.88 -1.81 -10.93
C GLU A 180 -15.98 -2.94 -9.89
N THR A 181 -15.68 -4.18 -10.28
CA THR A 181 -15.64 -5.32 -9.35
C THR A 181 -14.57 -5.13 -8.27
N ILE A 182 -13.37 -4.65 -8.63
CA ILE A 182 -12.31 -4.30 -7.67
C ILE A 182 -12.78 -3.18 -6.74
N ARG A 183 -13.38 -2.12 -7.29
CA ARG A 183 -13.89 -0.98 -6.52
C ARG A 183 -14.92 -1.41 -5.48
N VAL A 184 -15.87 -2.28 -5.85
CA VAL A 184 -16.88 -2.84 -4.93
C VAL A 184 -16.21 -3.66 -3.82
N ALA A 185 -15.24 -4.51 -4.16
CA ALA A 185 -14.52 -5.30 -3.16
C ALA A 185 -13.72 -4.42 -2.17
N MET A 186 -13.08 -3.36 -2.66
CA MET A 186 -12.36 -2.39 -1.81
C MET A 186 -13.31 -1.59 -0.92
N ASN A 187 -14.50 -1.24 -1.42
CA ASN A 187 -15.56 -0.62 -0.63
C ASN A 187 -16.00 -1.56 0.52
N ASP A 188 -16.28 -2.83 0.22
CA ASP A 188 -16.66 -3.82 1.24
C ASP A 188 -15.59 -3.97 2.35
N ASP A 189 -14.31 -3.83 2.00
CA ASP A 189 -13.18 -4.01 2.93
C ASP A 189 -12.83 -2.74 3.73
N PHE A 190 -12.92 -1.56 3.12
CA PHE A 190 -12.28 -0.34 3.66
C PHE A 190 -13.20 0.87 3.82
N ARG A 191 -14.44 0.82 3.34
CA ARG A 191 -15.36 1.98 3.38
C ARG A 191 -15.44 2.62 4.77
N ASN A 192 -15.58 1.81 5.83
CA ASN A 192 -15.70 2.31 7.19
C ASN A 192 -14.37 2.84 7.76
N LEU A 193 -13.22 2.32 7.31
CA LEU A 193 -11.90 2.90 7.65
C LEU A 193 -11.78 4.33 7.12
N PHE A 194 -12.25 4.57 5.88
CA PHE A 194 -12.15 5.90 5.29
C PHE A 194 -13.22 6.87 5.79
N LEU A 195 -14.41 6.40 6.14
CA LEU A 195 -15.36 7.20 6.92
C LEU A 195 -14.79 7.59 8.30
N TYR A 196 -14.09 6.67 8.96
CA TYR A 196 -13.42 6.96 10.22
C TYR A 196 -12.39 8.09 10.04
N ARG A 197 -11.54 8.00 9.01
CA ARG A 197 -10.57 9.06 8.68
C ARG A 197 -11.23 10.40 8.38
N GLU A 198 -12.32 10.44 7.62
CA GLU A 198 -13.05 11.69 7.34
C GLU A 198 -13.53 12.38 8.62
N LYS A 199 -13.90 11.60 9.64
CA LYS A 199 -14.30 12.11 10.96
C LYS A 199 -13.10 12.64 11.76
N THR A 200 -11.93 11.99 11.69
CA THR A 200 -10.76 12.33 12.52
C THR A 200 -9.80 13.34 11.88
N SER A 201 -9.74 13.37 10.55
CA SER A 201 -8.87 14.23 9.75
C SER A 201 -9.64 14.94 8.62
N PRO A 202 -10.68 15.73 8.94
CA PRO A 202 -11.45 16.45 7.93
C PRO A 202 -10.60 17.46 7.17
N GLY A 203 -10.89 17.65 5.88
CA GLY A 203 -10.19 18.60 5.02
C GLY A 203 -8.93 18.04 4.34
N PHE A 204 -8.51 16.82 4.67
CA PHE A 204 -7.37 16.17 4.02
C PHE A 204 -7.83 15.09 3.05
N ASP A 205 -7.53 15.26 1.76
CA ASP A 205 -7.72 14.23 0.75
C ASP A 205 -7.05 12.89 1.14
N THR A 206 -7.66 11.80 0.66
CA THR A 206 -7.18 10.44 0.84
C THR A 206 -7.22 9.73 -0.50
N TYR A 207 -6.12 9.06 -0.84
CA TYR A 207 -5.98 8.26 -2.05
C TYR A 207 -5.55 6.84 -1.69
N LEU A 208 -5.90 5.89 -2.54
CA LEU A 208 -5.43 4.51 -2.44
C LEU A 208 -4.94 4.03 -3.81
N ALA A 209 -3.73 3.48 -3.85
CA ALA A 209 -3.15 2.83 -5.02
C ALA A 209 -3.07 1.31 -4.83
N THR A 210 -3.47 0.56 -5.85
CA THR A 210 -3.33 -0.90 -5.94
C THR A 210 -3.01 -1.30 -7.38
N VAL A 211 -2.66 -2.56 -7.64
CA VAL A 211 -2.24 -3.01 -8.98
C VAL A 211 -3.24 -3.98 -9.58
N PHE A 212 -3.57 -3.75 -10.85
CA PHE A 212 -4.37 -4.63 -11.68
C PHE A 212 -3.88 -4.55 -13.12
N SER A 213 -3.71 -5.69 -13.80
CA SER A 213 -3.35 -5.76 -15.23
C SER A 213 -2.18 -4.84 -15.62
N ASP A 214 -1.04 -4.98 -14.94
CA ASP A 214 0.19 -4.19 -15.15
C ASP A 214 0.01 -2.67 -15.02
N SER A 215 -1.03 -2.22 -14.32
CA SER A 215 -1.31 -0.82 -14.05
C SER A 215 -1.61 -0.58 -12.57
N PHE A 216 -1.14 0.55 -12.06
CA PHE A 216 -1.61 1.08 -10.80
C PHE A 216 -2.98 1.72 -11.01
N LEU A 217 -3.99 1.21 -10.31
CA LEU A 217 -5.28 1.87 -10.15
C LEU A 217 -5.15 2.84 -8.98
N VAL A 218 -5.41 4.12 -9.23
CA VAL A 218 -5.41 5.15 -8.18
C VAL A 218 -6.83 5.63 -7.95
N PHE A 219 -7.30 5.49 -6.72
CA PHE A 219 -8.61 5.93 -6.29
C PHE A 219 -8.49 7.14 -5.37
N LYS A 220 -9.36 8.13 -5.55
CA LYS A 220 -9.66 9.14 -4.54
C LYS A 220 -10.83 8.62 -3.69
N ILE A 221 -10.73 8.79 -2.38
CA ILE A 221 -11.80 8.42 -1.46
C ILE A 221 -12.56 9.67 -1.03
N ASN A 222 -13.88 9.69 -1.23
CA ASN A 222 -14.77 10.70 -0.69
C ASN A 222 -16.03 10.04 -0.11
N HIS A 223 -16.40 10.42 1.11
CA HIS A 223 -17.53 9.86 1.84
C HIS A 223 -17.50 8.33 1.96
N GLY A 224 -16.28 7.80 2.15
CA GLY A 224 -15.99 6.37 2.20
C GLY A 224 -16.07 5.64 0.85
N GLU A 225 -16.41 6.33 -0.25
CA GLU A 225 -16.54 5.74 -1.58
C GLU A 225 -15.28 5.96 -2.42
N PHE A 226 -14.92 4.93 -3.19
CA PHE A 226 -13.77 4.95 -4.09
C PHE A 226 -14.15 5.49 -5.46
N PHE A 227 -13.44 6.52 -5.92
CA PHE A 227 -13.56 7.09 -7.25
C PHE A 227 -12.25 6.88 -7.98
N LEU A 228 -12.25 6.12 -9.08
CA LEU A 228 -11.05 5.95 -9.90
C LEU A 228 -10.67 7.32 -10.47
N VAL A 229 -9.45 7.74 -10.18
CA VAL A 229 -8.86 8.98 -10.69
C VAL A 229 -8.09 8.69 -11.96
N GLU A 230 -7.25 7.66 -11.92
CA GLU A 230 -6.37 7.32 -13.05
C GLU A 230 -5.95 5.85 -12.98
N SER A 231 -5.64 5.28 -14.14
CA SER A 231 -4.98 3.98 -14.28
C SER A 231 -3.66 4.21 -15.00
N ILE A 232 -2.55 3.95 -14.31
CA ILE A 232 -1.20 4.32 -14.75
C ILE A 232 -0.39 3.05 -14.95
N SER A 233 0.10 2.84 -16.17
CA SER A 233 0.90 1.64 -16.48
C SER A 233 2.17 1.58 -15.62
N THR A 234 2.44 0.40 -15.06
CA THR A 234 3.66 0.09 -14.27
C THR A 234 4.95 0.31 -15.07
N LYS A 235 4.90 0.48 -16.40
CA LYS A 235 6.08 0.87 -17.20
C LYS A 235 6.62 2.24 -16.83
N TYR A 236 5.80 3.09 -16.22
CA TYR A 236 6.17 4.43 -15.76
C TYR A 236 6.69 4.45 -14.31
N THR A 237 6.75 3.29 -13.67
CA THR A 237 7.32 3.09 -12.33
C THR A 237 8.51 2.13 -12.44
N PRO A 238 9.65 2.54 -13.02
CA PRO A 238 10.79 1.66 -13.25
C PRO A 238 11.33 1.04 -11.95
N THR A 239 11.28 1.77 -10.83
CA THR A 239 11.72 1.23 -9.53
C THR A 239 10.83 0.07 -9.10
N TYR A 240 9.50 0.20 -9.23
CA TYR A 240 8.57 -0.92 -8.96
C TYR A 240 8.92 -2.15 -9.81
N LYS A 241 9.12 -1.97 -11.12
CA LYS A 241 9.48 -3.08 -12.03
C LYS A 241 10.81 -3.74 -11.67
N GLN A 242 11.81 -2.95 -11.27
CA GLN A 242 13.08 -3.49 -10.81
C GLN A 242 12.89 -4.35 -9.56
N LEU A 243 12.11 -3.87 -8.59
CA LEU A 243 11.88 -4.58 -7.33
C LEU A 243 11.08 -5.88 -7.50
N LEU A 244 10.19 -5.94 -8.51
CA LEU A 244 9.50 -7.18 -8.85
C LEU A 244 10.44 -8.30 -9.31
N ASN A 245 11.62 -7.99 -9.87
CA ASN A 245 12.61 -9.01 -10.28
C ASN A 245 13.22 -9.77 -9.09
N TYR A 246 13.06 -9.25 -7.87
CA TYR A 246 13.52 -9.87 -6.64
C TYR A 246 12.38 -10.50 -5.82
N GLY A 247 11.15 -10.45 -6.35
CA GLY A 247 10.01 -11.15 -5.77
C GLY A 247 10.09 -12.65 -6.06
N ASP A 248 9.72 -13.48 -5.08
CA ASP A 248 9.81 -14.95 -5.09
C ASP A 248 9.66 -15.55 -6.50
N ILE A 249 10.78 -16.05 -7.06
CA ILE A 249 10.87 -16.79 -8.34
C ILE A 249 10.25 -18.20 -8.21
N TRP A 250 9.77 -18.55 -7.01
CA TRP A 250 9.26 -19.87 -6.69
C TRP A 250 7.97 -19.74 -5.88
N SER A 251 6.85 -19.60 -6.58
CA SER A 251 5.50 -19.90 -6.07
C SER A 251 5.26 -21.41 -6.07
#